data_AF-A0A7R9IT69-F1
#
_entry.id   AF-A0A7R9IT69-F1
#
_cell.length_a   1.000
_cell.length_b   1.000
_cell.length_c   1.000
_cell.angle_alpha   90.00
_cell.angle_beta   90.00
_cell.angle_gamma   90.00
#
_symmetry.space_group_name_H-M   'P 1'
#
loop_
_entity.id
_entity.type
_entity.pdbx_description
1 polymer ?
#
loop_
_entity_poly.entity_id
_entity_poly.type
_entity_poly.pdbx_seq_one_letter_code
_entity_poly.pdbx_strand_id
1 'polypeptide(L)'
;MDQQVNLRFDWHQTAGFVVVSVYGKKYDPHSSTVELSPVRLKIHMFFPEEQGSFDLDLELRGIVNVSHSSASMLPTKLEVKLRKAEPGSWSKLDFPRQQMTKTEQETRKPAPTTEEVANDLDMVDLSDI
;
A
#
# COMPACT_ATOMS: atom_id res chain seq x y z
N MET A 1 -21.35 -10.49 -7.32
CA MET A 1 -20.32 -10.53 -6.27
C MET A 1 -19.05 -10.09 -6.93
N ASP A 2 -18.62 -8.86 -6.69
CA ASP A 2 -17.37 -8.31 -7.24
C ASP A 2 -16.20 -9.09 -6.61
N GLN A 3 -15.49 -9.86 -7.43
CA GLN A 3 -14.36 -10.66 -6.96
C GLN A 3 -13.12 -9.79 -6.87
N GLN A 4 -12.48 -9.73 -5.70
CA GLN A 4 -11.21 -9.01 -5.58
C GLN A 4 -10.07 -9.88 -6.11
N VAL A 5 -9.32 -9.38 -7.09
CA VAL A 5 -8.13 -10.05 -7.64
C VAL A 5 -6.91 -9.64 -6.81
N ASN A 6 -6.08 -10.60 -6.39
CA ASN A 6 -4.81 -10.29 -5.73
C ASN A 6 -3.70 -10.12 -6.77
N LEU A 7 -3.15 -8.91 -6.90
CA LEU A 7 -2.04 -8.63 -7.80
C LEU A 7 -0.79 -8.22 -7.04
N ARG A 8 0.36 -8.58 -7.60
CA ARG A 8 1.64 -8.03 -7.17
C ARG A 8 1.78 -6.62 -7.72
N PHE A 9 2.25 -5.70 -6.87
CA PHE A 9 2.83 -4.45 -7.33
C PHE A 9 4.25 -4.29 -6.80
N ASP A 10 5.02 -3.43 -7.46
CA ASP A 10 6.38 -3.06 -7.12
C ASP A 10 6.55 -1.56 -7.30
N TRP A 11 7.56 -0.99 -6.66
CA TRP A 11 7.90 0.40 -6.88
C TRP A 11 9.41 0.60 -6.82
N HIS A 12 9.89 1.53 -7.62
CA HIS A 12 11.25 2.00 -7.55
C HIS A 12 11.30 3.51 -7.72
N GLN A 13 12.44 4.11 -7.42
CA GLN A 13 12.60 5.55 -7.56
C GLN A 13 13.94 5.91 -8.18
N THR A 14 13.96 7.10 -8.76
CA THR A 14 15.15 7.80 -9.23
C THR A 14 15.24 9.14 -8.49
N ALA A 15 16.21 9.98 -8.86
CA ALA A 15 16.38 11.31 -8.25
C ALA A 15 15.10 12.16 -8.33
N GLY A 16 14.39 12.14 -9.47
CA GLY A 16 13.22 12.99 -9.71
C GLY A 16 11.89 12.27 -9.85
N PHE A 17 11.87 10.93 -9.90
CA PHE A 17 10.66 10.17 -10.15
C PHE A 17 10.50 9.01 -9.18
N VAL A 18 9.24 8.67 -8.91
CA VAL A 18 8.82 7.39 -8.32
C VAL A 18 8.01 6.66 -9.39
N VAL A 19 8.24 5.37 -9.58
CA VAL A 19 7.52 4.55 -10.54
C VAL A 19 6.86 3.42 -9.79
N VAL A 20 5.54 3.30 -9.94
CA VAL A 20 4.73 2.21 -9.39
C VAL A 20 4.33 1.30 -10.53
N SER A 21 4.61 0.01 -10.40
CA SER A 21 4.28 -1.03 -11.38
C SER A 21 3.31 -2.04 -10.78
N VAL A 22 2.10 -2.14 -11.33
CA VAL A 22 1.15 -3.20 -10.95
C VAL A 22 1.13 -4.27 -12.03
N TYR A 23 1.41 -5.51 -11.66
CA TYR A 23 1.53 -6.62 -12.62
C TYR A 23 0.19 -7.33 -12.75
N GLY A 24 -0.40 -7.24 -13.94
CA GLY A 24 -1.68 -7.82 -14.27
C GLY A 24 -1.84 -7.95 -15.78
N LYS A 25 -2.48 -9.01 -16.24
CA LYS A 25 -2.76 -9.26 -17.66
C LYS A 25 -4.27 -9.20 -17.89
N LYS A 26 -4.69 -8.91 -19.12
CA LYS A 26 -6.11 -8.95 -19.54
C LYS A 26 -7.07 -8.06 -18.73
N TYR A 27 -6.56 -7.02 -18.07
CA TYR A 27 -7.42 -5.98 -17.53
C TYR A 27 -7.97 -5.13 -18.68
N ASP A 28 -9.16 -4.56 -18.50
CA ASP A 28 -9.77 -3.66 -19.48
C ASP A 28 -9.36 -2.20 -19.19
N PRO A 29 -8.58 -1.54 -20.07
CA PRO A 29 -8.19 -0.13 -19.89
C PRO A 29 -9.37 0.84 -19.85
N HIS A 30 -10.52 0.50 -20.46
CA HIS A 30 -11.69 1.38 -20.51
C HIS A 30 -12.47 1.39 -19.19
N SER A 31 -12.54 0.24 -18.53
CA SER A 31 -13.19 0.08 -17.21
C SER A 31 -12.23 0.26 -16.03
N SER A 32 -10.94 0.44 -16.30
CA SER A 32 -9.90 0.68 -15.29
C SER A 32 -9.62 2.18 -15.16
N THR A 33 -9.30 2.64 -13.94
CA THR A 33 -9.04 4.05 -13.65
C THR A 33 -7.76 4.23 -12.85
N VAL A 34 -7.08 5.36 -13.09
CA VAL A 34 -5.92 5.80 -12.32
C VAL A 34 -6.17 7.23 -11.89
N GLU A 35 -6.33 7.44 -10.60
CA GLU A 35 -6.55 8.76 -10.01
C GLU A 35 -5.30 9.19 -9.26
N LEU A 36 -4.77 10.36 -9.63
CA LEU A 36 -3.59 10.91 -9.01
C LEU A 36 -3.89 12.27 -8.37
N SER A 37 -3.58 12.36 -7.09
CA SER A 37 -3.53 13.60 -6.32
C SER A 37 -2.09 13.87 -5.87
N PRO A 38 -1.77 15.10 -5.41
CA PRO A 38 -0.40 15.44 -5.01
C PRO A 38 0.22 14.53 -3.95
N VAL A 39 -0.59 13.86 -3.11
CA VAL A 39 -0.11 12.96 -2.04
C VAL A 39 -0.82 11.60 -2.04
N ARG A 40 -1.60 11.27 -3.08
CA ARG A 40 -2.38 10.03 -3.09
C ARG A 40 -2.51 9.48 -4.49
N LEU A 41 -2.27 8.19 -4.64
CA LEU A 41 -2.46 7.43 -5.86
C LEU A 41 -3.54 6.37 -5.61
N LYS A 42 -4.59 6.38 -6.43
CA LYS A 42 -5.57 5.31 -6.47
C LYS A 42 -5.57 4.66 -7.84
N ILE A 43 -5.59 3.34 -7.85
CA ILE A 43 -5.66 2.53 -9.05
C ILE A 43 -6.82 1.56 -8.87
N HIS A 44 -7.72 1.55 -9.83
CA HIS A 44 -8.74 0.52 -9.97
C HIS A 44 -8.51 -0.18 -11.32
N MET A 45 -8.34 -1.50 -11.29
CA MET A 45 -8.22 -2.31 -12.50
C MET A 45 -9.34 -3.34 -12.54
N PHE A 46 -10.05 -3.39 -13.67
CA PHE A 46 -11.13 -4.33 -13.88
C PHE A 46 -10.71 -5.46 -14.83
N PHE A 47 -11.02 -6.70 -14.45
CA PHE A 47 -10.69 -7.93 -15.17
C PHE A 47 -11.99 -8.57 -15.69
N PRO A 48 -12.41 -8.29 -16.94
CA PRO A 48 -13.69 -8.76 -17.46
C PRO A 48 -13.81 -10.29 -17.54
N GLU A 49 -12.69 -10.99 -17.78
CA GLU A 49 -12.67 -12.45 -17.86
C GLU A 49 -12.91 -13.11 -16.49
N GLU A 50 -12.44 -12.49 -15.41
CA GLU A 50 -12.58 -12.97 -14.04
C GLU A 50 -13.80 -12.35 -13.32
N GLN A 51 -14.47 -11.38 -13.94
CA GLN A 51 -15.51 -10.55 -13.31
C GLN A 51 -15.03 -10.00 -11.95
N GLY A 52 -13.78 -9.56 -11.92
CA GLY A 52 -13.10 -9.12 -10.72
C GLY A 52 -12.41 -7.77 -10.85
N SER A 53 -12.08 -7.17 -9.72
CA SER A 53 -11.38 -5.89 -9.64
C SER A 53 -10.17 -5.95 -8.71
N PHE A 54 -9.18 -5.12 -9.00
CA PHE A 54 -8.06 -4.85 -8.11
C PHE A 54 -8.04 -3.37 -7.77
N ASP A 55 -8.02 -3.08 -6.48
CA ASP A 55 -7.96 -1.73 -5.95
C ASP A 55 -6.64 -1.53 -5.19
N LEU A 56 -5.92 -0.48 -5.53
CA LEU A 56 -4.73 -0.05 -4.83
C LEU A 56 -4.86 1.41 -4.45
N ASP A 57 -4.84 1.67 -3.14
CA ASP A 57 -4.91 3.01 -2.57
C ASP A 57 -3.64 3.26 -1.76
N LEU A 58 -2.85 4.23 -2.21
CA LEU A 58 -1.56 4.58 -1.65
C LEU A 58 -1.54 6.05 -1.26
N GLU A 59 -1.26 6.30 0.02
CA GLU A 59 -0.91 7.64 0.49
C GLU A 59 0.59 7.83 0.37
N LEU A 60 1.00 8.67 -0.57
CA LEU A 60 2.39 8.88 -0.95
C LEU A 60 3.17 9.60 0.16
N ARG A 61 4.41 9.19 0.39
CA ARG A 61 5.28 9.77 1.42
C ARG A 61 5.69 11.23 1.14
N GLY A 62 5.65 11.64 -0.12
CA GLY A 62 5.98 13.00 -0.53
C GLY A 62 5.04 13.52 -1.60
N ILE A 63 5.19 14.81 -1.88
CA ILE A 63 4.35 15.51 -2.85
C ILE A 63 4.84 15.19 -4.26
N VAL A 64 3.90 14.90 -5.16
CA VAL A 64 4.13 14.68 -6.58
C VAL A 64 3.44 15.76 -7.42
N ASN A 65 4.07 16.09 -8.54
CA ASN A 65 3.49 16.99 -9.53
C ASN A 65 2.61 16.18 -10.48
N VAL A 66 1.29 16.32 -10.34
CA VAL A 66 0.28 15.59 -11.11
C VAL A 66 0.41 15.87 -12.61
N SER A 67 0.61 17.13 -13.01
CA SER A 67 0.69 17.54 -14.42
C SER A 67 1.89 16.95 -15.17
N HIS A 68 2.97 16.65 -14.46
CA HIS A 68 4.18 16.03 -15.03
C HIS A 68 4.30 14.53 -14.74
N SER A 69 3.25 13.94 -14.16
CA SER A 69 3.15 12.50 -13.93
C SER A 69 2.34 11.85 -15.05
N SER A 70 2.54 10.55 -15.26
CA SER A 70 1.89 9.83 -16.35
C SER A 70 1.61 8.38 -15.96
N ALA A 71 0.51 7.82 -16.48
CA ALA A 71 0.20 6.40 -16.39
C ALA A 71 0.30 5.74 -17.76
N SER A 72 0.73 4.48 -17.80
CA SER A 72 0.88 3.68 -19.01
C SER A 72 0.28 2.30 -18.74
N MET A 73 -0.88 2.05 -19.34
CA MET A 73 -1.54 0.75 -19.33
C MET A 73 -0.91 -0.14 -20.41
N LEU A 74 -0.06 -1.09 -20.00
CA LEU A 74 0.60 -2.06 -20.88
C LEU A 74 -0.07 -3.45 -20.79
N PRO A 75 0.08 -4.32 -21.81
CA PRO A 75 -0.59 -5.62 -21.83
C PRO A 75 -0.30 -6.54 -20.62
N THR A 76 0.83 -6.34 -19.94
CA THR A 76 1.30 -7.19 -18.83
C THR A 76 1.44 -6.46 -17.49
N LYS A 77 1.28 -5.13 -17.48
CA LYS A 77 1.38 -4.30 -16.28
C LYS A 77 0.80 -2.91 -16.51
N LEU A 78 0.40 -2.27 -15.43
CA LEU A 78 0.16 -0.83 -15.38
C LEU A 78 1.37 -0.15 -14.74
N GLU A 79 1.94 0.85 -15.41
CA GLU A 79 3.03 1.66 -14.86
C GLU A 79 2.58 3.09 -14.62
N VAL A 80 2.77 3.58 -13.40
CA VAL A 80 2.49 4.96 -13.02
C VAL A 80 3.81 5.65 -12.66
N LYS A 81 4.23 6.58 -13.51
CA LYS A 81 5.43 7.39 -13.32
C LYS A 81 5.05 8.72 -12.68
N LEU A 82 5.44 8.89 -11.42
CA LEU A 82 5.15 10.04 -10.59
C LEU A 82 6.36 10.99 -10.56
N ARG A 83 6.16 12.25 -10.90
CA ARG A 83 7.20 13.29 -10.79
C ARG A 83 7.25 13.82 -9.36
N LYS A 84 8.37 13.69 -8.67
CA LYS A 84 8.56 14.28 -7.34
C LYS A 84 8.51 15.81 -7.44
N ALA A 85 7.78 16.46 -6.53
CA ALA A 85 7.77 17.92 -6.43
C ALA A 85 9.06 18.45 -5.78
N GLU A 86 9.63 17.70 -4.84
CA GLU A 86 10.85 18.06 -4.14
C GLU A 86 12.01 17.09 -4.42
N PRO A 87 13.25 17.59 -4.49
CA PRO A 87 14.42 16.74 -4.57
C PRO A 87 14.57 15.94 -3.27
N GLY A 88 14.61 14.61 -3.38
CA GLY A 88 14.76 13.74 -2.21
C GLY A 88 14.55 12.26 -2.52
N SER A 89 15.07 11.41 -1.64
CA SER A 89 14.82 9.96 -1.68
C SER A 89 13.75 9.59 -0.67
N TRP A 90 12.79 8.75 -1.07
CA TRP A 90 11.73 8.27 -0.20
C TRP A 90 12.15 6.92 0.41
N SER A 91 12.29 6.83 1.73
CA SER A 91 12.66 5.55 2.37
C SER A 91 11.58 4.48 2.22
N LYS A 92 10.31 4.90 2.04
CA LYS A 92 9.13 4.06 1.79
C LYS A 92 8.22 4.78 0.78
N LEU A 93 7.43 4.03 0.02
CA LEU A 93 6.48 4.60 -0.95
C LEU A 93 5.36 5.35 -0.22
N ASP A 94 4.79 4.70 0.77
CA ASP A 94 3.59 5.12 1.47
C ASP A 94 3.75 5.07 2.99
N PHE A 95 2.79 5.69 3.68
CA PHE A 95 2.67 5.54 5.13
C PHE A 95 2.03 4.19 5.43
N PRO A 96 2.54 3.43 6.42
CA PRO A 96 1.91 2.20 6.86
C PRO A 96 0.58 2.54 7.54
N ARG A 97 -0.46 2.72 6.74
CA ARG A 97 -1.84 2.56 7.19
C ARG A 97 -2.09 1.06 7.21
N GLN A 98 -2.96 0.60 8.11
CA GLN A 98 -3.52 -0.74 7.98
C GLN A 98 -4.29 -0.76 6.66
N GLN A 99 -3.60 -1.13 5.57
CA GLN A 99 -4.26 -1.52 4.34
C GLN A 99 -5.15 -2.68 4.75
N MET A 100 -6.46 -2.48 4.72
CA MET A 100 -7.42 -3.58 4.72
C MET A 100 -7.36 -4.26 3.35
N THR A 101 -6.18 -4.71 2.95
CA THR A 101 -6.05 -5.75 1.94
C THR A 101 -6.41 -7.04 2.67
N LYS A 102 -7.61 -7.57 2.40
CA LYS A 102 -7.95 -8.95 2.74
C LYS A 102 -7.09 -9.89 1.88
N THR A 103 -5.81 -9.99 2.22
CA THR A 103 -4.95 -11.07 1.75
C THR A 103 -4.66 -11.91 2.98
N GLU A 104 -5.60 -12.80 3.31
CA GLU A 104 -5.36 -13.86 4.29
C GLU A 104 -4.90 -15.12 3.55
N GLN A 105 -3.97 -15.83 4.20
CA GLN A 105 -3.29 -17.10 3.88
C GLN A 105 -1.90 -16.94 3.21
N GLU A 106 -0.77 -17.37 3.77
CA GLU A 106 -0.48 -18.13 4.99
C GLU A 106 1.05 -18.14 5.24
N THR A 107 1.53 -17.79 6.45
CA THR A 107 2.44 -18.68 7.20
C THR A 107 2.41 -18.31 8.68
N ARG A 108 1.86 -19.22 9.48
CA ARG A 108 1.87 -19.17 10.96
C ARG A 108 3.31 -19.38 11.47
N LYS A 109 3.74 -18.58 12.45
CA LYS A 109 4.60 -19.04 13.55
C LYS A 109 4.10 -18.44 14.86
N PRO A 110 3.86 -19.25 15.92
CA PRO A 110 3.29 -18.80 17.17
C PRO A 110 4.31 -18.02 18.01
N ALA A 111 3.79 -17.08 18.80
CA ALA A 111 4.53 -16.32 19.81
C ALA A 111 5.10 -17.24 20.90
N PRO A 112 6.27 -16.91 21.50
CA PRO A 112 6.59 -17.36 22.84
C PRO A 112 6.13 -16.29 23.84
N THR A 113 5.07 -16.61 24.57
CA THR A 113 4.82 -16.10 25.92
C THR A 113 5.87 -16.74 26.84
N THR A 114 6.50 -15.97 27.73
CA THR A 114 7.12 -16.50 28.94
C THR A 114 6.89 -15.49 30.04
N GLU A 115 6.21 -15.97 31.07
CA GLU A 115 5.82 -15.27 32.29
C GLU A 115 7.01 -15.19 33.28
N GLU A 116 6.83 -14.36 34.30
CA GLU A 116 7.48 -14.39 35.63
C GLU A 116 8.92 -13.85 35.76
N VAL A 117 9.02 -12.62 36.25
CA VAL A 117 9.88 -12.32 37.41
C VAL A 117 9.11 -11.46 38.39
N ALA A 118 8.70 -12.08 39.49
CA ALA A 118 8.23 -11.40 40.69
C ALA A 118 9.39 -10.67 41.35
N ASN A 119 9.17 -9.42 41.77
CA ASN A 119 9.80 -8.91 42.98
C ASN A 119 8.95 -7.78 43.58
N ASP A 120 8.40 -8.09 44.74
CA ASP A 120 7.82 -7.21 45.75
C ASP A 120 8.56 -5.88 45.91
N LEU A 121 7.82 -4.76 45.89
CA LEU A 121 8.00 -3.65 46.83
C LEU A 121 6.64 -3.01 47.09
N ASP A 122 6.24 -3.07 48.36
CA ASP A 122 4.94 -2.78 48.93
C ASP A 122 4.34 -1.42 48.57
N MET A 123 3.07 -1.43 48.16
CA MET A 123 2.17 -0.29 48.23
C MET A 123 1.97 0.09 49.70
N VAL A 124 2.47 1.27 50.10
CA VAL A 124 2.06 1.90 51.35
C VAL A 124 0.62 2.41 51.21
N ASP A 125 -0.35 1.63 51.68
CA ASP A 125 -1.75 2.07 51.75
C ASP A 125 -1.93 2.95 53.01
N LEU A 126 -2.18 4.23 52.78
CA LEU A 126 -2.57 5.20 53.81
C LEU A 126 -4.10 5.12 53.97
N SER A 127 -4.56 4.28 54.90
CA SER A 127 -5.93 4.35 55.43
C SER A 127 -6.02 3.97 56.93
N ASP A 128 -6.17 5.01 57.77
CA ASP A 128 -6.91 5.09 59.05
C ASP A 128 -6.55 4.15 60.24
N ILE A 129 -5.74 4.64 61.20
CA ILE A 129 -6.05 4.72 62.65
C ILE A 129 -5.16 5.73 63.39
#